data_AF-A0AAW1GM35-F1
#
_entry.id   AF-A0AAW1GM35-F1
#
_cell.length_a   1.000
_cell.length_b   1.000
_cell.length_c   1.000
_cell.angle_alpha   90.00
_cell.angle_beta   90.00
_cell.angle_gamma   90.00
#
_symmetry.space_group_name_H-M   'P 1'
#
loop_
_entity.id
_entity.type
_entity.pdbx_description
1 polymer ?
#
loop_
_entity_poly.entity_id
_entity_poly.type
_entity_poly.pdbx_seq_one_letter_code
_entity_poly.pdbx_strand_id
1 'polypeptide(L)'
;MRVLEDSIVGTDQANEAFWNRVKSFYDEAREANPGVLKKRTRAMLDGRFRRISTQVMKWSSCMEVASRRKGSGMSEDDVIADARKLYKPEYSTPISLDDESMATKRPEGVKVAKRNRGKKKVDGNTFGVDSNNQDKINKRLEMITQTTAREHDIQQRRLEVDEARIQLHREMMEFTERREARMRKESDFNALQQLLNQTHLSPELEDYKQELLQSFKRH
;
A
#
# COMPACT_ATOMS: atom_id res chain seq x y z
N MET A 1 -20.54 6.71 -3.60
CA MET A 1 -19.15 6.76 -3.12
C MET A 1 -18.37 7.65 -4.06
N ARG A 2 -17.80 8.78 -3.60
CA ARG A 2 -16.87 9.56 -4.43
C ARG A 2 -15.52 8.87 -4.34
N VAL A 3 -15.14 8.18 -5.40
CA VAL A 3 -13.74 7.82 -5.63
C VAL A 3 -13.03 9.14 -5.86
N LEU A 4 -12.21 9.57 -4.90
CA LEU A 4 -11.27 10.66 -5.11
C LEU A 4 -10.22 10.12 -6.07
N GLU A 5 -10.49 10.25 -7.37
CA GLU A 5 -9.47 10.26 -8.41
C GLU A 5 -8.64 11.51 -8.21
N ASP A 6 -7.79 11.48 -7.19
CA ASP A 6 -6.67 12.37 -7.12
C ASP A 6 -5.75 11.94 -8.27
N SER A 7 -5.96 12.57 -9.44
CA SER A 7 -5.00 12.61 -10.54
C SER A 7 -3.61 12.57 -9.95
N ILE A 8 -2.81 11.56 -10.34
CA ILE A 8 -1.42 11.42 -9.92
C ILE A 8 -0.71 12.70 -10.35
N VAL A 9 -0.70 13.69 -9.47
CA VAL A 9 -0.09 14.97 -9.79
C VAL A 9 1.41 14.72 -9.77
N GLY A 10 2.04 14.92 -10.93
CA GLY A 10 3.45 14.65 -11.15
C GLY A 10 4.36 15.28 -10.10
N THR A 11 5.57 14.73 -10.02
CA THR A 11 6.67 14.93 -9.05
C THR A 11 7.10 16.38 -8.76
N ASP A 12 6.46 17.40 -9.36
CA ASP A 12 6.86 18.81 -9.35
C ASP A 12 5.84 19.75 -8.65
N GLN A 13 5.10 19.25 -7.66
CA GLN A 13 4.32 20.12 -6.78
C GLN A 13 5.23 20.84 -5.78
N ALA A 14 4.97 22.14 -5.54
CA ALA A 14 5.55 22.84 -4.40
C ALA A 14 5.19 22.07 -3.11
N ASN A 15 6.21 21.73 -2.31
CA ASN A 15 6.08 20.95 -1.07
C ASN A 15 4.93 21.45 -0.17
N GLU A 16 4.73 22.77 -0.14
CA GLU A 16 3.64 23.43 0.58
C GLU A 16 2.25 23.06 0.06
N ALA A 17 2.04 23.04 -1.25
CA ALA A 17 0.75 22.68 -1.87
C ALA A 17 0.37 21.23 -1.56
N PHE A 18 1.33 20.31 -1.63
CA PHE A 18 1.12 18.91 -1.26
C PHE A 18 0.65 18.78 0.19
N TRP A 19 1.37 19.39 1.14
CA TRP A 19 1.01 19.28 2.55
C TRP A 19 -0.27 20.04 2.92
N ASN A 20 -0.65 21.08 2.17
CA ASN A 20 -1.95 21.72 2.32
C ASN A 20 -3.11 20.78 1.91
N ARG A 21 -2.93 19.99 0.85
CA ARG A 21 -3.90 18.97 0.46
C ARG A 21 -4.03 17.87 1.53
N VAL A 22 -2.90 17.33 1.99
CA VAL A 22 -2.88 16.33 3.07
C VAL A 22 -3.54 16.84 4.34
N LYS A 23 -3.31 18.11 4.69
CA LYS A 23 -3.94 18.77 5.83
C LYS A 23 -5.46 18.87 5.67
N SER A 24 -5.94 19.20 4.47
CA SER A 24 -7.37 19.31 4.17
C SER A 24 -8.05 17.95 4.33
N PHE A 25 -7.50 16.88 3.75
CA PHE A 25 -8.01 15.52 3.95
C PHE A 25 -7.98 15.08 5.41
N TYR A 26 -6.94 15.45 6.16
CA TYR A 26 -6.86 15.14 7.59
C TYR A 26 -7.97 15.85 8.39
N ASP A 27 -8.28 17.09 8.06
CA ASP A 27 -9.36 17.85 8.71
C ASP A 27 -10.73 17.27 8.36
N GLU A 28 -10.98 16.91 7.09
CA GLU A 28 -12.21 16.23 6.66
C GLU A 28 -12.40 14.90 7.41
N ALA A 29 -11.34 14.08 7.50
CA ALA A 29 -11.38 12.82 8.24
C ALA A 29 -11.63 13.03 9.75
N ARG A 30 -11.11 14.13 10.32
CA ARG A 30 -11.37 14.52 11.71
C ARG A 30 -12.81 14.95 11.93
N GLU A 31 -13.38 15.72 11.00
CA GLU A 31 -14.77 16.16 11.06
C GLU A 31 -15.75 14.99 10.91
N ALA A 32 -15.41 14.02 10.05
CA ALA A 32 -16.18 12.78 9.91
C ALA A 32 -16.10 11.86 11.14
N ASN A 33 -15.00 11.93 11.92
CA ASN A 33 -14.77 11.09 13.10
C ASN A 33 -14.40 11.92 14.33
N PRO A 34 -15.35 12.71 14.88
CA PRO A 34 -15.09 13.55 16.03
C PRO A 34 -14.66 12.71 17.24
N GLY A 35 -13.55 13.08 17.87
CA GLY A 35 -13.01 12.41 19.07
C GLY A 35 -11.92 11.36 18.79
N VAL A 36 -11.81 10.84 17.57
CA VAL A 36 -10.76 9.86 17.19
C VAL A 36 -9.47 10.57 16.79
N LEU A 37 -9.58 11.66 16.03
CA LEU A 37 -8.44 12.42 15.52
C LEU A 37 -8.30 13.76 16.25
N LYS A 38 -7.10 14.02 16.79
CA LYS A 38 -6.78 15.32 17.41
C LYS A 38 -6.58 16.41 16.36
N LYS A 39 -6.76 17.68 16.72
CA LYS A 39 -6.35 18.79 15.86
C LYS A 39 -4.82 18.74 15.68
N ARG A 40 -4.35 18.89 14.45
CA ARG A 40 -2.91 18.93 14.12
C ARG A 40 -2.66 20.01 13.09
N THR A 41 -1.47 20.60 13.12
CA THR A 41 -1.01 21.55 12.10
C THR A 41 -0.35 20.81 10.92
N ARG A 42 -0.21 21.49 9.79
CA ARG A 42 0.50 20.96 8.60
C ARG A 42 1.92 20.48 8.95
N ALA A 43 2.66 21.28 9.71
CA ALA A 43 4.03 20.95 10.11
C ALA A 43 4.10 19.70 11.00
N MET A 44 3.10 19.47 11.85
CA MET A 44 3.02 18.24 12.67
C MET A 44 2.77 17.00 11.83
N LEU A 45 1.93 17.11 10.79
CA LEU A 45 1.67 16.00 9.86
C LEU A 45 2.93 15.64 9.04
N ASP A 46 3.60 16.65 8.48
CA ASP A 46 4.89 16.47 7.77
C ASP A 46 5.95 15.84 8.68
N GLY A 47 6.13 16.39 9.88
CA GLY A 47 7.09 15.88 10.86
C GLY A 47 6.82 14.42 11.24
N ARG A 48 5.55 14.08 11.51
CA ARG A 48 5.16 12.70 11.84
C ARG A 48 5.40 11.75 10.66
N PHE A 49 5.01 12.15 9.45
CA PHE A 49 5.25 11.36 8.25
C PHE A 49 6.75 11.10 8.05
N ARG A 50 7.60 12.13 8.10
CA ARG A 50 9.06 11.96 7.96
C ARG A 50 9.65 10.99 8.98
N ARG A 51 9.20 11.02 10.23
CA ARG A 51 9.65 10.08 11.28
C ARG A 51 9.26 8.65 10.94
N ILE A 52 8.01 8.44 10.54
CA ILE A 52 7.50 7.13 10.12
C ILE A 52 8.25 6.64 8.88
N SER A 53 8.35 7.46 7.83
CA SER A 53 9.08 7.12 6.60
C SER A 53 10.53 6.77 6.89
N THR A 54 11.19 7.49 7.79
CA THR A 54 12.56 7.18 8.20
C THR A 54 12.66 5.81 8.87
N GLN A 55 11.73 5.48 9.76
CA GLN A 55 11.70 4.17 10.42
C GLN A 55 11.40 3.05 9.43
N VAL A 56 10.44 3.26 8.52
CA VAL A 56 10.12 2.31 7.45
C VAL A 56 11.32 2.08 6.54
N MET A 57 12.02 3.13 6.08
CA MET A 57 13.22 2.98 5.26
C MET A 57 14.32 2.18 5.97
N LYS A 58 14.55 2.44 7.26
CA LYS A 58 15.51 1.69 8.08
C LYS A 58 15.11 0.22 8.20
N TRP A 59 13.84 -0.04 8.49
CA TRP A 59 13.29 -1.40 8.54
C TRP A 59 13.42 -2.13 7.20
N SER A 60 13.11 -1.47 6.09
CA SER A 60 13.28 -2.02 4.73
C SER A 60 14.73 -2.41 4.46
N SER A 61 15.71 -1.61 4.88
CA SER A 61 17.13 -1.97 4.75
C SER A 61 17.48 -3.21 5.59
N CYS A 62 16.96 -3.33 6.82
CA CYS A 62 17.14 -4.54 7.64
C CYS A 62 16.50 -5.78 6.99
N MET A 63 15.28 -5.63 6.44
CA MET A 63 14.57 -6.70 5.72
C MET A 63 15.30 -7.14 4.45
N GLU A 64 15.90 -6.20 3.72
CA GLU A 64 16.71 -6.52 2.54
C GLU A 64 17.96 -7.34 2.92
N VAL A 65 18.67 -6.93 3.98
CA VAL A 65 19.83 -7.68 4.49
C VAL A 65 19.43 -9.07 4.97
N ALA A 66 18.32 -9.19 5.71
CA ALA A 66 17.81 -10.47 6.18
C ALA A 66 17.37 -11.37 5.01
N SER A 67 16.72 -10.79 4.01
CA SER A 67 16.26 -11.52 2.82
C SER A 67 17.42 -12.03 1.97
N ARG A 68 18.54 -11.29 1.90
CA ARG A 68 19.79 -11.77 1.26
C ARG A 68 20.44 -12.94 1.99
N ARG A 69 20.17 -13.11 3.29
CA ARG A 69 20.65 -14.24 4.11
C ARG A 69 19.71 -15.44 4.07
N LYS A 70 18.54 -15.31 3.43
CA LYS A 70 17.56 -16.38 3.33
C LYS A 70 18.16 -17.58 2.59
N GLY A 71 18.36 -18.68 3.31
CA GLY A 71 18.77 -19.97 2.76
C GLY A 71 17.58 -20.88 2.44
N SER A 72 17.83 -21.99 1.75
CA SER A 72 16.85 -23.06 1.53
C SER A 72 16.39 -23.63 2.88
N GLY A 73 15.12 -23.44 3.23
CA GLY A 73 14.53 -23.88 4.50
C GLY A 73 14.19 -22.77 5.49
N MET A 74 14.52 -21.50 5.21
CA MET A 74 14.08 -20.37 6.03
C MET A 74 12.68 -19.89 5.63
N SER A 75 11.78 -19.80 6.61
CA SER A 75 10.45 -19.23 6.44
C SER A 75 10.50 -17.69 6.36
N GLU A 76 9.39 -17.07 5.95
CA GLU A 76 9.27 -15.61 5.98
C GLU A 76 9.32 -15.05 7.41
N ASP A 77 8.77 -15.79 8.37
CA ASP A 77 8.83 -15.42 9.79
C ASP A 77 10.27 -15.42 10.31
N ASP A 78 11.11 -16.34 9.85
CA ASP A 78 12.54 -16.38 10.19
C ASP A 78 13.28 -15.16 9.64
N VAL A 79 12.94 -14.73 8.41
CA VAL A 79 13.51 -13.53 7.78
C VAL A 79 13.08 -12.27 8.55
N ILE A 80 11.82 -12.18 8.96
CA ILE A 80 11.32 -11.07 9.79
C ILE A 80 12.01 -11.07 11.15
N ALA A 81 12.21 -12.25 11.76
CA ALA A 81 12.92 -12.38 13.03
C ALA A 81 14.39 -11.96 12.92
N ASP A 82 15.08 -12.30 11.82
CA ASP A 82 16.45 -11.83 11.58
C ASP A 82 16.50 -10.31 11.33
N ALA A 83 15.55 -9.76 10.57
CA ALA A 83 15.42 -8.32 10.37
C ALA A 83 15.19 -7.57 11.69
N ARG A 84 14.41 -8.12 12.63
CA ARG A 84 14.26 -7.58 13.99
C ARG A 84 15.56 -7.57 14.77
N LYS A 85 16.39 -8.61 14.65
CA LYS A 85 17.73 -8.66 15.29
C LYS A 85 18.69 -7.64 14.70
N LEU A 86 18.57 -7.37 13.40
CA LEU A 86 19.35 -6.34 12.70
C LEU A 86 18.88 -4.91 13.02
N TYR A 87 17.63 -4.74 13.43
CA TYR A 87 17.05 -3.44 13.76
C TYR A 87 17.59 -2.93 15.10
N LYS A 88 18.48 -1.95 15.06
CA LYS A 88 19.12 -1.37 16.25
C LYS A 88 18.14 -0.56 17.10
N PRO A 89 18.30 -0.52 18.44
CA PRO A 89 17.49 0.32 19.33
C PRO A 89 17.49 1.81 18.96
N GLU A 90 18.60 2.31 18.43
CA GLU A 90 18.75 3.70 17.92
C GLU A 90 17.81 4.02 16.73
N TYR A 91 17.28 3.01 16.05
CA TYR A 91 16.25 3.17 15.02
C TYR A 91 14.84 3.26 15.60
N SER A 92 14.64 2.70 16.80
CA SER A 92 13.37 2.69 17.51
C SER A 92 13.20 3.96 18.36
N THR A 93 13.07 5.12 17.71
CA THR A 93 12.50 6.28 18.41
C THR A 93 11.01 6.03 18.59
N PRO A 94 10.47 5.97 19.83
CA PRO A 94 9.04 5.76 20.04
C PRO A 94 8.23 6.78 19.24
N ILE A 95 7.33 6.30 18.39
CA ILE A 95 6.37 7.17 17.70
C ILE A 95 5.30 7.53 18.73
N SER A 96 5.59 8.51 19.58
CA SER A 96 4.59 9.07 20.48
C SER A 96 3.47 9.69 19.64
N LEU A 97 2.23 9.22 19.85
CA LEU A 97 1.04 9.70 19.15
C LEU A 97 0.75 11.19 19.41
N ASP A 98 1.35 11.74 20.47
CA ASP A 98 1.08 13.03 21.07
C ASP A 98 2.25 14.02 20.99
N ASP A 99 3.28 13.74 20.19
CA ASP A 99 4.43 14.65 20.11
C ASP A 99 4.11 15.91 19.30
N GLU A 100 3.48 16.86 19.98
CA GLU A 100 3.27 18.25 19.62
C GLU A 100 4.54 19.10 19.85
N SER A 101 5.60 18.50 20.40
CA SER A 101 6.88 19.15 20.58
C SER A 101 7.81 18.85 19.39
N MET A 102 8.51 19.88 18.92
CA MET A 102 9.47 19.83 17.82
C MET A 102 8.88 19.92 16.41
N ALA A 103 8.28 21.08 16.09
CA ALA A 103 8.84 21.81 14.95
C ALA A 103 10.34 21.89 15.21
N THR A 104 11.14 21.16 14.44
CA THR A 104 12.58 20.99 14.67
C THR A 104 13.21 22.35 14.98
N LYS A 105 13.49 22.63 16.26
CA LYS A 105 14.34 23.75 16.62
C LYS A 105 15.68 23.41 15.98
N ARG A 106 15.98 24.15 14.91
CA ARG A 106 17.27 24.12 14.23
C ARG A 106 18.33 24.27 15.33
N PRO A 107 19.35 23.39 15.41
CA PRO A 107 20.37 23.50 16.43
C PRO A 107 20.99 24.89 16.37
N GLU A 108 20.92 25.59 17.49
CA GLU A 108 21.47 26.93 17.68
C GLU A 108 22.99 26.78 17.76
N GLY A 109 23.70 27.07 16.67
CA GLY A 109 25.16 26.94 16.68
C GLY A 109 25.92 26.84 15.35
N VAL A 110 25.30 26.74 14.19
CA VAL A 110 26.06 26.75 12.92
C VAL A 110 26.01 28.14 12.27
N LYS A 111 27.01 28.97 12.61
CA LYS A 111 27.34 30.19 11.85
C LYS A 111 27.77 29.78 10.44
N VAL A 112 26.84 29.82 9.48
CA VAL A 112 27.26 29.89 8.07
C VAL A 112 27.58 31.34 7.79
N ALA A 113 28.86 31.67 7.72
CA ALA A 113 29.34 32.95 7.25
C ALA A 113 28.72 33.23 5.87
N LYS A 114 27.72 34.12 5.84
CA LYS A 114 27.22 34.69 4.60
C LYS A 114 28.29 35.66 4.12
N ARG A 115 29.25 35.15 3.36
CA ARG A 115 30.07 35.97 2.45
C ARG A 115 29.08 36.69 1.53
N ASN A 116 28.87 37.97 1.78
CA ASN A 116 28.38 38.92 0.79
C ASN A 116 29.34 38.87 -0.41
N ARG A 117 29.03 38.07 -1.44
CA ARG A 117 29.52 38.36 -2.78
C ARG A 117 28.66 39.51 -3.28
N GLY A 118 29.30 40.67 -3.39
CA GLY A 118 28.64 41.95 -3.67
C GLY A 118 27.65 41.87 -4.82
N LYS A 119 26.57 42.62 -4.68
CA LYS A 119 25.71 43.03 -5.80
C LYS A 119 26.59 43.75 -6.81
N LYS A 120 27.06 43.04 -7.83
CA LYS A 120 27.54 43.68 -9.06
C LYS A 120 26.28 44.04 -9.84
N LYS A 121 26.00 45.34 -9.92
CA LYS A 121 25.04 45.85 -10.91
C LYS A 121 25.55 45.40 -12.27
N VAL A 122 24.72 44.69 -13.02
CA VAL A 122 24.96 44.43 -14.44
C VAL A 122 23.82 45.12 -15.17
N ASP A 123 24.15 46.31 -15.68
CA ASP A 123 23.39 46.97 -16.71
C ASP A 123 23.50 46.15 -18.01
N GLY A 124 22.39 46.09 -18.76
CA GLY A 124 22.36 45.94 -20.21
C GLY A 124 23.06 44.73 -20.86
N ASN A 125 22.22 43.78 -21.29
CA ASN A 125 22.34 43.03 -22.56
C ASN A 125 23.55 42.09 -22.77
N THR A 126 23.32 40.77 -22.82
CA THR A 126 23.58 39.87 -23.97
C THR A 126 23.37 38.40 -23.56
N PHE A 127 22.62 37.68 -24.39
CA PHE A 127 22.29 36.25 -24.33
C PHE A 127 23.55 35.39 -24.55
N GLY A 128 23.81 34.43 -23.65
CA GLY A 128 24.86 33.43 -23.81
C GLY A 128 24.55 32.22 -22.95
N VAL A 129 23.86 31.22 -23.51
CA VAL A 129 23.64 29.92 -22.86
C VAL A 129 24.88 29.07 -23.13
N ASP A 130 25.65 28.79 -22.09
CA ASP A 130 26.79 27.87 -22.15
C ASP A 130 26.31 26.45 -22.49
N SER A 131 26.53 26.00 -23.73
CA SER A 131 26.10 24.68 -24.26
C SER A 131 26.49 23.49 -23.38
N ASN A 132 27.57 23.64 -22.61
CA ASN A 132 28.11 22.61 -21.71
C ASN A 132 27.21 22.32 -20.48
N ASN A 133 26.28 23.22 -20.16
CA ASN A 133 25.28 23.00 -19.10
C ASN A 133 24.01 22.33 -19.64
N GLN A 134 23.63 22.64 -20.89
CA GLN A 134 22.47 22.05 -21.55
C GLN A 134 22.65 20.54 -21.80
N ASP A 135 23.85 20.12 -22.23
CA ASP A 135 24.14 18.69 -22.47
C ASP A 135 24.08 17.84 -21.20
N LYS A 136 24.46 18.42 -20.05
CA LYS A 136 24.35 17.76 -18.74
C LYS A 136 22.89 17.63 -18.30
N ILE A 137 22.08 18.64 -18.57
CA ILE A 137 20.64 18.63 -18.31
C ILE A 137 19.95 17.58 -19.18
N ASN A 138 20.27 17.54 -20.48
CA ASN A 138 19.72 16.57 -21.43
C ASN A 138 20.08 15.13 -21.05
N LYS A 139 21.36 14.86 -20.72
CA LYS A 139 21.78 13.52 -20.24
C LYS A 139 21.04 13.08 -18.97
N ARG A 140 20.79 14.01 -18.05
CA ARG A 140 20.08 13.72 -16.80
C ARG A 140 18.60 13.46 -17.05
N LEU A 141 17.97 14.23 -17.96
CA LEU A 141 16.59 13.99 -18.42
C LEU A 141 16.46 12.61 -19.08
N GLU A 142 17.39 12.26 -19.96
CA GLU A 142 17.38 10.98 -20.67
C GLU A 142 17.55 9.78 -19.71
N MET A 143 18.41 9.91 -18.70
CA MET A 143 18.51 8.92 -17.62
C MET A 143 17.20 8.77 -16.84
N ILE A 144 16.53 9.88 -16.51
CA ILE A 144 15.24 9.85 -15.80
C ILE A 144 14.15 9.20 -16.67
N THR A 145 14.11 9.51 -17.96
CA THR A 145 13.16 8.90 -18.91
C THR A 145 13.41 7.39 -19.04
N GLN A 146 14.67 6.95 -19.10
CA GLN A 146 15.00 5.52 -19.13
C GLN A 146 14.65 4.80 -17.82
N THR A 147 14.87 5.41 -16.65
CA THR A 147 14.53 4.78 -15.37
C THR A 147 13.02 4.69 -15.18
N THR A 148 12.27 5.74 -15.53
CA THR A 148 10.81 5.74 -15.43
C THR A 148 10.16 4.74 -16.40
N ALA A 149 10.70 4.58 -17.62
CA ALA A 149 10.24 3.55 -18.55
C ALA A 149 10.47 2.13 -18.01
N ARG A 150 11.63 1.88 -17.38
CA ARG A 150 11.91 0.58 -16.73
C ARG A 150 11.00 0.33 -15.53
N GLU A 151 10.76 1.35 -14.71
CA GLU A 151 9.83 1.26 -13.57
C GLU A 151 8.40 0.96 -14.03
N HIS A 152 7.95 1.59 -15.12
CA HIS A 152 6.65 1.31 -15.73
C HIS A 152 6.54 -0.14 -16.21
N ASP A 153 7.55 -0.67 -16.92
CA ASP A 153 7.56 -2.08 -17.37
C ASP A 153 7.50 -3.06 -16.19
N ILE A 154 8.27 -2.79 -15.12
CA ILE A 154 8.26 -3.61 -13.90
C ILE A 154 6.90 -3.56 -13.22
N GLN A 155 6.26 -2.40 -13.14
CA GLN A 155 4.93 -2.25 -12.56
C GLN A 155 3.87 -2.99 -13.38
N GLN A 156 3.94 -2.88 -14.70
CA GLN A 156 3.01 -3.56 -15.60
C GLN A 156 3.10 -5.08 -15.45
N ARG A 157 4.31 -5.65 -15.45
CA ARG A 157 4.52 -7.09 -15.20
C ARG A 157 3.99 -7.54 -13.84
N ARG A 158 4.09 -6.71 -12.80
CA ARG A 158 3.54 -7.02 -11.47
C ARG A 158 2.02 -7.08 -11.50
N LEU A 159 1.38 -6.10 -12.15
CA LEU A 159 -0.07 -6.06 -12.30
C LEU A 159 -0.59 -7.27 -13.09
N GLU A 160 0.09 -7.67 -14.15
CA GLU A 160 -0.26 -8.87 -14.92
C GLU A 160 -0.21 -10.16 -14.08
N VAL A 161 0.82 -10.29 -13.23
CA VAL A 161 0.94 -11.44 -12.31
C VAL A 161 -0.18 -11.42 -11.25
N ASP A 162 -0.49 -10.25 -10.69
CA ASP A 162 -1.56 -10.10 -9.70
C ASP A 162 -2.93 -10.39 -10.33
N GLU A 163 -3.18 -9.93 -11.56
CA GLU A 163 -4.41 -10.21 -12.31
C GLU A 163 -4.55 -11.71 -12.61
N ALA A 164 -3.49 -12.37 -13.08
CA ALA A 164 -3.48 -13.82 -13.30
C ALA A 164 -3.74 -14.61 -12.01
N ARG A 165 -3.21 -14.13 -10.88
CA ARG A 165 -3.45 -14.72 -9.56
C ARG A 165 -4.91 -14.58 -9.12
N ILE A 166 -5.52 -13.41 -9.33
CA ILE A 166 -6.93 -13.16 -9.05
C ILE A 166 -7.81 -14.07 -9.91
N GLN A 167 -7.49 -14.20 -11.19
CA GLN A 167 -8.22 -15.06 -12.13
C GLN A 167 -8.14 -16.53 -11.73
N LEU A 168 -6.94 -17.04 -11.43
CA LEU A 168 -6.75 -18.41 -10.96
C LEU A 168 -7.53 -18.70 -9.67
N HIS A 169 -7.52 -17.76 -8.71
CA HIS A 169 -8.28 -17.91 -7.47
C HIS A 169 -9.79 -17.97 -7.74
N ARG A 170 -10.31 -17.13 -8.65
CA ARG A 170 -11.71 -17.16 -9.05
C ARG A 170 -12.08 -18.51 -9.68
N GLU A 171 -11.28 -19.00 -10.62
CA GLU A 171 -11.50 -20.30 -11.28
C GLU A 171 -11.46 -21.47 -10.28
N MET A 172 -10.51 -21.41 -9.34
CA MET A 172 -10.43 -22.40 -8.27
C MET A 172 -11.68 -22.35 -7.37
N MET A 173 -12.18 -21.16 -7.02
CA MET A 173 -13.41 -21.00 -6.25
C MET A 173 -14.63 -21.56 -7.00
N GLU A 174 -14.77 -21.25 -8.29
CA GLU A 174 -15.83 -21.84 -9.13
C GLU A 174 -15.72 -23.37 -9.21
N PHE A 175 -14.50 -23.90 -9.33
CA PHE A 175 -14.28 -25.34 -9.34
C PHE A 175 -14.69 -25.99 -8.01
N THR A 176 -14.33 -25.36 -6.88
CA THR A 176 -14.73 -25.86 -5.55
C THR A 176 -16.24 -25.81 -5.35
N GLU A 177 -16.90 -24.72 -5.74
CA GLU A 177 -18.35 -24.57 -5.66
C GLU A 177 -19.07 -25.61 -6.54
N ARG A 178 -18.60 -25.84 -7.76
CA ARG A 178 -19.11 -26.90 -8.64
C ARG A 178 -18.93 -28.30 -8.04
N ARG A 179 -17.83 -28.54 -7.32
CA ARG A 179 -17.62 -29.80 -6.60
C ARG A 179 -18.61 -29.93 -5.45
N GLU A 180 -18.76 -28.90 -4.63
CA GLU A 180 -19.71 -28.90 -3.51
C GLU A 180 -21.15 -29.04 -3.97
N ALA A 181 -21.57 -28.36 -5.04
CA ALA A 181 -22.92 -28.48 -5.59
C ALA A 181 -23.22 -29.92 -6.06
N ARG A 182 -22.24 -30.60 -6.67
CA ARG A 182 -22.36 -32.02 -7.03
C ARG A 182 -22.49 -32.91 -5.79
N MET A 183 -21.62 -32.71 -4.80
CA MET A 183 -21.67 -33.45 -3.53
C MET A 183 -22.99 -33.22 -2.78
N ARG A 184 -23.55 -31.99 -2.81
CA ARG A 184 -24.87 -31.69 -2.24
C ARG A 184 -25.96 -32.48 -2.94
N LYS A 185 -26.02 -32.43 -4.27
CA LYS A 185 -26.99 -33.23 -5.05
C LYS A 185 -26.88 -34.72 -4.78
N GLU A 186 -25.66 -35.24 -4.66
CA GLU A 186 -25.42 -36.64 -4.32
C GLU A 186 -25.84 -36.98 -2.88
N SER A 187 -25.53 -36.11 -1.92
CA SER A 187 -25.99 -36.24 -0.53
C SER A 187 -27.51 -36.20 -0.42
N ASP A 188 -28.16 -35.25 -1.10
CA ASP A 188 -29.61 -35.08 -1.15
C ASP A 188 -30.28 -36.30 -1.80
N PHE A 189 -29.69 -36.83 -2.87
CA PHE A 189 -30.15 -38.06 -3.51
C PHE A 189 -30.02 -39.26 -2.57
N ASN A 190 -28.87 -39.43 -1.91
CA ASN A 190 -28.65 -40.52 -0.96
C ASN A 190 -29.59 -40.42 0.25
N ALA A 191 -29.85 -39.22 0.76
CA ALA A 191 -30.81 -38.98 1.83
C ALA A 191 -32.23 -39.35 1.39
N LEU A 192 -32.63 -38.96 0.18
CA LEU A 192 -33.92 -39.35 -0.39
C LEU A 192 -34.05 -40.87 -0.56
N GLN A 193 -33.00 -41.55 -1.03
CA GLN A 193 -32.96 -43.01 -1.14
C GLN A 193 -33.13 -43.68 0.23
N GLN A 194 -32.48 -43.18 1.29
CA GLN A 194 -32.68 -43.69 2.65
C GLN A 194 -34.12 -43.49 3.14
N LEU A 195 -34.70 -42.31 2.94
CA LEU A 195 -36.06 -41.99 3.38
C LEU A 195 -37.12 -42.81 2.63
N LEU A 196 -36.91 -43.12 1.35
CA LEU A 196 -37.80 -43.97 0.57
C LEU A 196 -37.78 -45.44 1.03
N ASN A 197 -36.69 -45.89 1.64
CA ASN A 197 -36.54 -47.26 2.13
C ASN A 197 -37.07 -47.46 3.56
N GLN A 198 -37.47 -46.40 4.26
CA GLN A 198 -38.04 -46.48 5.60
C GLN A 198 -39.57 -46.66 5.55
N THR A 199 -40.10 -47.59 6.35
CA THR A 199 -41.53 -47.94 6.37
C THR A 199 -42.39 -47.04 7.27
N HIS A 200 -41.75 -46.30 8.21
CA HIS A 200 -42.43 -45.37 9.11
C HIS A 200 -41.60 -44.09 9.23
N LEU A 201 -42.09 -42.99 8.64
CA LEU A 201 -41.48 -41.66 8.76
C LEU A 201 -42.21 -40.81 9.79
N SER A 202 -41.45 -40.04 10.56
CA SER A 202 -41.97 -38.93 11.37
C SER A 202 -42.56 -37.84 10.46
N PRO A 203 -43.60 -37.09 10.87
CA PRO A 203 -44.16 -36.00 10.08
C PRO A 203 -43.11 -35.01 9.55
N GLU A 204 -42.13 -34.63 10.38
CA GLU A 204 -41.03 -33.72 9.97
C GLU A 204 -40.13 -34.31 8.88
N LEU A 205 -39.91 -35.63 8.90
CA LEU A 205 -39.11 -36.32 7.88
C LEU A 205 -39.89 -36.51 6.58
N GLU A 206 -41.21 -36.64 6.65
CA GLU A 206 -42.08 -36.69 5.47
C GLU A 206 -42.11 -35.33 4.77
N ASP A 207 -42.17 -34.23 5.51
CA ASP A 207 -42.07 -32.87 4.96
C ASP A 207 -40.71 -32.64 4.26
N TYR A 208 -39.62 -33.03 4.91
CA TYR A 208 -38.27 -32.95 4.33
C TYR A 208 -38.11 -33.82 3.06
N LYS A 209 -38.70 -35.02 3.06
CA LYS A 209 -38.76 -35.91 1.89
C LYS A 209 -39.54 -35.27 0.73
N GLN A 210 -40.67 -34.61 1.02
CA GLN A 210 -41.46 -33.91 0.00
C GLN A 210 -40.70 -32.71 -0.57
N GLU A 211 -39.96 -31.97 0.27
CA GLU A 211 -39.10 -30.87 -0.16
C GLU A 211 -38.00 -31.35 -1.13
N LEU A 212 -37.30 -32.44 -0.79
CA LEU A 212 -36.32 -33.08 -1.67
C LEU A 212 -36.96 -33.56 -2.98
N LEU A 213 -38.14 -34.19 -2.95
CA LEU A 213 -38.83 -34.60 -4.17
C LEU A 213 -39.21 -33.42 -5.06
N GLN A 214 -39.55 -32.27 -4.49
CA GLN A 214 -39.84 -31.06 -5.27
C GLN A 214 -38.57 -30.44 -5.88
N SER A 215 -37.43 -30.48 -5.16
CA SER A 215 -36.17 -29.93 -5.67
C SER A 215 -35.65 -30.70 -6.89
N PHE A 216 -35.86 -32.02 -6.94
CA PHE A 216 -35.52 -32.84 -8.12
C PHE A 216 -36.52 -32.73 -9.28
N LYS A 217 -37.77 -32.30 -9.04
CA LYS A 217 -38.78 -32.07 -10.10
C LYS A 217 -38.64 -30.71 -10.80
N ARG A 218 -37.92 -29.75 -10.22
CA ARG A 218 -37.76 -28.38 -10.74
C ARG A 218 -36.60 -28.21 -11.74
N HIS A 219 -35.89 -29.28 -12.08
CA HIS A 219 -34.87 -29.31 -13.13
C HIS A 219 -35.36 -30.07 -14.35
#